data_AF-A0A7C4MVV5-F1
#
_entry.id   AF-A0A7C4MVV5-F1
#
_cell.length_a   1.000
_cell.length_b   1.000
_cell.length_c   1.000
_cell.angle_alpha   90.00
_cell.angle_beta   90.00
_cell.angle_gamma   90.00
#
_symmetry.space_group_name_H-M   'P 1'
#
loop_
_entity.id
_entity.type
_entity.pdbx_description
1 polymer ?
#
loop_
_entity_poly.entity_id
_entity_poly.type
_entity_poly.pdbx_seq_one_letter_code
_entity_poly.pdbx_strand_id
1 'polypeptide(L)'
;MFAFPSEKKLSRAARGIRSRQTIFVSQIVEDTMDAVLDRTAIYSELGGDPDLGDLVALFVDEMPERAKTIRSHHAAGDRELLRRAAHQLKGAAGSYGFAPISMAAAELDQAIRAGAPDDRISAHVERLVQLCLSARAGAPPQG
;
A
#
# COMPACT_ATOMS: atom_id res chain seq x y z
N MET A 1 -54.02 23.52 24.68
CA MET A 1 -53.82 22.06 24.65
C MET A 1 -54.26 21.59 23.28
N PHE A 2 -53.35 21.57 22.31
CA PHE A 2 -53.65 21.11 20.96
C PHE A 2 -52.45 20.32 20.42
N ALA A 3 -52.69 19.03 20.19
CA ALA A 3 -51.80 18.15 19.47
C ALA A 3 -51.76 18.59 17.99
N PHE A 4 -50.57 18.68 17.41
CA PHE A 4 -50.37 18.71 15.97
C PHE A 4 -49.90 17.32 15.51
N PRO A 5 -50.55 16.71 14.50
CA PRO A 5 -50.04 15.51 13.86
C PRO A 5 -48.94 15.83 12.83
N SER A 6 -48.14 14.80 12.58
CA SER A 6 -46.98 14.71 11.69
C SER A 6 -47.22 15.22 10.26
N GLU A 7 -46.39 16.17 9.82
CA GLU A 7 -46.18 16.53 8.42
C GLU A 7 -44.67 16.61 8.17
N LYS A 8 -44.23 15.85 7.18
CA LYS A 8 -42.84 15.70 6.72
C LYS A 8 -42.25 17.06 6.33
N LYS A 9 -41.25 17.54 7.07
CA LYS A 9 -40.44 18.69 6.63
C LYS A 9 -39.38 18.25 5.63
N LEU A 10 -39.74 18.37 4.36
CA LEU A 10 -38.81 18.85 3.34
C LEU A 10 -38.30 20.26 3.72
N SER A 11 -37.10 20.58 3.22
CA SER A 11 -36.42 21.88 3.20
C SER A 11 -35.44 22.17 4.36
N ARG A 12 -34.14 22.17 4.03
CA ARG A 12 -33.45 23.43 3.69
C ARG A 12 -32.15 23.20 2.91
N ALA A 13 -32.04 23.94 1.83
CA ALA A 13 -30.86 24.10 1.00
C ALA A 13 -29.65 24.64 1.80
N ALA A 14 -28.52 23.95 1.68
CA ALA A 14 -27.20 24.58 1.55
C ALA A 14 -26.84 24.48 0.06
N ARG A 15 -27.18 25.49 -0.76
CA ARG A 15 -26.29 26.61 -1.09
C ARG A 15 -24.83 26.21 -1.08
N GLY A 16 -24.34 25.88 -2.27
CA GLY A 16 -22.94 25.61 -2.54
C GLY A 16 -22.82 24.93 -3.89
N ILE A 17 -23.06 25.66 -4.98
CA ILE A 17 -22.61 25.26 -6.31
C ILE A 17 -21.07 25.35 -6.26
N ARG A 18 -20.43 24.29 -5.75
CA ARG A 18 -18.98 24.09 -5.82
C ARG A 18 -18.75 22.88 -6.70
N SER A 19 -18.24 23.16 -7.89
CA SER A 19 -17.60 22.25 -8.87
C SER A 19 -17.89 20.76 -8.67
N ARG A 20 -18.95 20.26 -9.31
CA ARG A 20 -19.30 18.82 -9.35
C ARG A 20 -18.33 17.96 -10.16
N GLN A 21 -17.35 18.56 -10.85
CA GLN A 21 -16.50 17.84 -11.79
C GLN A 21 -15.23 17.28 -11.15
N THR A 22 -14.79 17.79 -9.99
CA THR A 22 -13.53 17.37 -9.35
C THR A 22 -13.72 16.19 -8.39
N ILE A 23 -14.82 16.15 -7.62
CA ILE A 23 -15.06 15.09 -6.63
C ILE A 23 -15.31 13.72 -7.29
N PHE A 24 -15.96 13.70 -8.45
CA PHE A 24 -16.28 12.44 -9.15
C PHE A 24 -15.04 11.75 -9.72
N VAL A 25 -14.01 12.51 -10.14
CA VAL A 25 -12.76 11.93 -10.64
C VAL A 25 -11.93 11.34 -9.50
N SER A 26 -11.81 12.02 -8.36
CA SER A 26 -11.09 11.51 -7.18
C SER A 26 -11.67 10.18 -6.67
N GLN A 27 -13.00 10.08 -6.61
CA GLN A 27 -13.64 8.85 -6.11
C GLN A 27 -13.50 7.68 -7.10
N ILE A 28 -13.58 7.95 -8.42
CA ILE A 28 -13.37 6.91 -9.45
C ILE A 28 -11.92 6.41 -9.49
N VAL A 29 -10.92 7.30 -9.29
CA VAL A 29 -9.53 6.85 -9.23
C VAL A 29 -9.24 6.06 -7.97
N GLU A 30 -9.84 6.40 -6.83
CA GLU A 30 -9.70 5.65 -5.57
C GLU A 30 -10.31 4.24 -5.69
N ASP A 31 -11.57 4.14 -6.14
CA ASP A 31 -12.26 2.85 -6.35
C ASP A 31 -11.53 1.95 -7.37
N THR A 32 -10.98 2.55 -8.43
CA THR A 32 -10.23 1.79 -9.43
C THR A 32 -8.86 1.35 -8.90
N MET A 33 -8.17 2.19 -8.11
CA MET A 33 -6.89 1.82 -7.51
C MET A 33 -7.05 0.67 -6.53
N ASP A 34 -8.07 0.70 -5.67
CA ASP A 34 -8.37 -0.39 -4.73
C ASP A 34 -8.67 -1.69 -5.48
N ALA A 35 -9.50 -1.63 -6.54
CA ALA A 35 -9.79 -2.81 -7.36
C ALA A 35 -8.59 -3.30 -8.20
N VAL A 36 -7.61 -2.45 -8.52
CA VAL A 36 -6.36 -2.86 -9.17
C VAL A 36 -5.40 -3.48 -8.16
N LEU A 37 -5.25 -2.89 -6.98
CA LEU A 37 -4.42 -3.41 -5.90
C LEU A 37 -4.94 -4.75 -5.36
N ASP A 38 -6.25 -4.96 -5.34
CA ASP A 38 -6.88 -6.23 -4.96
C ASP A 38 -6.54 -7.36 -5.96
N ARG A 39 -6.50 -7.05 -7.26
CA ARG A 39 -6.08 -8.02 -8.30
C ARG A 39 -4.58 -8.33 -8.30
N THR A 40 -3.78 -7.51 -7.61
CA THR A 40 -2.34 -7.73 -7.45
C THR A 40 -1.98 -8.13 -6.02
N ALA A 41 -2.97 -8.46 -5.19
CA ALA A 41 -2.77 -8.82 -3.79
C ALA A 41 -1.76 -9.96 -3.67
N ILE A 42 -0.78 -9.78 -2.79
CA ILE A 42 0.17 -10.82 -2.41
C ILE A 42 -0.05 -11.19 -0.96
N TYR A 43 0.01 -12.48 -0.69
CA TYR A 43 -0.22 -13.05 0.62
C TYR A 43 1.05 -13.72 1.13
N SER A 44 1.18 -13.76 2.45
CA SER A 44 2.24 -14.52 3.10
C SER A 44 1.94 -16.01 3.02
N GLU A 45 2.99 -16.83 2.85
CA GLU A 45 2.92 -18.28 3.04
C GLU A 45 2.51 -18.69 4.47
N LEU A 46 2.70 -17.78 5.44
CA LEU A 46 2.36 -17.95 6.85
C LEU A 46 1.01 -17.32 7.22
N GLY A 47 0.36 -16.60 6.30
CA GLY A 47 -0.83 -15.80 6.60
C GLY A 47 -2.08 -16.61 6.95
N GLY A 48 -2.12 -17.90 6.58
CA GLY A 48 -3.19 -18.82 6.94
C GLY A 48 -2.95 -19.60 8.25
N ASP A 49 -1.78 -19.45 8.87
CA ASP A 49 -1.45 -20.13 10.13
C ASP A 49 -2.09 -19.38 11.30
N PRO A 50 -2.93 -20.03 12.14
CA PRO A 50 -3.63 -19.37 13.23
C PRO A 50 -2.69 -18.83 14.32
N ASP A 51 -1.48 -19.38 14.47
CA ASP A 51 -0.51 -18.93 15.48
C ASP A 51 0.33 -17.74 14.97
N LEU A 52 0.43 -17.56 13.65
CA LEU A 52 1.27 -16.54 13.02
C LEU A 52 0.48 -15.44 12.30
N GLY A 53 -0.81 -15.66 12.04
CA GLY A 53 -1.66 -14.76 11.25
C GLY A 53 -1.70 -13.32 11.80
N ASP A 54 -1.79 -13.16 13.12
CA ASP A 54 -1.76 -11.85 13.77
C ASP A 54 -0.41 -11.14 13.54
N LEU A 55 0.70 -11.85 13.69
CA LEU A 55 2.03 -11.29 13.44
C LEU A 55 2.23 -10.87 11.98
N VAL A 56 1.70 -11.67 11.04
CA VAL A 56 1.68 -11.34 9.62
C VAL A 56 0.83 -10.08 9.37
N ALA A 57 -0.33 -9.96 10.01
CA ALA A 57 -1.19 -8.78 9.89
C ALA A 57 -0.49 -7.51 10.38
N LEU A 58 0.17 -7.57 11.55
CA LEU A 58 1.01 -6.48 12.06
C LEU A 58 2.11 -6.07 11.06
N PHE A 59 2.77 -7.04 10.44
CA PHE A 59 3.80 -6.76 9.42
C PHE A 59 3.21 -6.08 8.18
N VAL A 60 2.02 -6.52 7.72
CA VAL A 60 1.31 -5.90 6.58
C VAL A 60 0.92 -4.45 6.89
N ASP A 61 0.47 -4.14 8.10
CA ASP A 61 0.10 -2.78 8.52
C ASP A 61 1.28 -1.79 8.47
N GLU A 62 2.52 -2.27 8.59
CA GLU A 62 3.72 -1.45 8.47
C GLU A 62 4.14 -1.17 7.00
N MET A 63 3.63 -1.91 6.03
CA MET A 63 4.07 -1.82 4.63
C MET A 63 3.91 -0.42 4.01
N PRO A 64 2.81 0.33 4.25
CA PRO A 64 2.67 1.67 3.69
C PRO A 64 3.77 2.63 4.14
N GLU A 65 4.16 2.61 5.43
CA GLU A 65 5.20 3.50 5.94
C GLU A 65 6.60 3.07 5.46
N ARG A 66 6.86 1.77 5.33
CA ARG A 66 8.09 1.25 4.73
C ARG A 66 8.22 1.66 3.27
N ALA A 67 7.14 1.56 2.50
CA ALA A 67 7.08 2.01 1.10
C ALA A 67 7.36 3.51 0.97
N LYS A 68 6.75 4.33 1.83
CA LYS A 68 6.98 5.78 1.89
C LYS A 68 8.43 6.12 2.25
N THR A 69 9.02 5.40 3.19
CA THR A 69 10.44 5.56 3.59
C THR A 69 11.37 5.28 2.40
N ILE A 70 11.14 4.17 1.68
CA ILE A 70 11.90 3.81 0.48
C ILE A 70 11.78 4.90 -0.59
N ARG A 71 10.56 5.37 -0.90
CA ARG A 71 10.35 6.49 -1.85
C ARG A 71 11.10 7.75 -1.41
N SER A 72 11.05 8.08 -0.12
CA SER A 72 11.67 9.29 0.42
C SER A 72 13.20 9.25 0.28
N HIS A 73 13.84 8.12 0.63
CA HIS A 73 15.29 7.97 0.45
C HIS A 73 15.70 8.00 -1.02
N HIS A 74 14.90 7.42 -1.92
CA HIS A 74 15.16 7.51 -3.35
C HIS A 74 15.06 8.95 -3.86
N ALA A 75 13.98 9.67 -3.50
CA ALA A 75 13.77 11.06 -3.91
C ALA A 75 14.85 12.02 -3.38
N ALA A 76 15.41 11.73 -2.19
CA ALA A 76 16.52 12.48 -1.62
C ALA A 76 17.88 12.15 -2.25
N GLY A 77 17.98 11.11 -3.07
CA GLY A 77 19.25 10.63 -3.64
C GLY A 77 20.13 9.88 -2.63
N ASP A 78 19.61 9.55 -1.44
CA ASP A 78 20.35 8.92 -0.34
C ASP A 78 20.54 7.41 -0.58
N ARG A 79 21.46 7.06 -1.49
CA ARG A 79 21.70 5.66 -1.91
C ARG A 79 22.00 4.72 -0.74
N GLU A 80 22.74 5.16 0.27
CA GLU A 80 23.06 4.31 1.43
C GLU A 80 21.84 4.08 2.34
N LEU A 81 21.01 5.09 2.58
CA LEU A 81 19.79 4.92 3.37
C LEU A 81 18.77 4.06 2.61
N LEU A 82 18.62 4.29 1.29
CA LEU A 82 17.79 3.47 0.43
C LEU A 82 18.21 1.99 0.47
N ARG A 83 19.51 1.73 0.35
CA ARG A 83 20.07 0.38 0.42
C ARG A 83 19.82 -0.28 1.77
N ARG A 84 20.02 0.44 2.88
CA ARG A 84 19.72 -0.07 4.24
C ARG A 84 18.26 -0.42 4.41
N ALA A 85 17.36 0.45 3.96
CA ALA A 85 15.92 0.21 4.01
C ALA A 85 15.53 -1.05 3.20
N ALA A 86 16.06 -1.17 1.98
CA ALA A 86 15.86 -2.37 1.15
C ALA A 86 16.39 -3.63 1.83
N HIS A 87 17.61 -3.58 2.39
CA HIS A 87 18.20 -4.72 3.08
C HIS A 87 17.41 -5.19 4.31
N GLN A 88 16.92 -4.24 5.12
CA GLN A 88 16.09 -4.54 6.29
C GLN A 88 14.75 -5.15 5.88
N LEU A 89 14.11 -4.58 4.85
CA LEU A 89 12.85 -5.10 4.32
C LEU A 89 13.02 -6.50 3.73
N LYS A 90 14.13 -6.77 3.04
CA LYS A 90 14.45 -8.12 2.53
C LYS A 90 14.41 -9.16 3.64
N GLY A 91 15.11 -8.91 4.75
CA GLY A 91 15.17 -9.84 5.88
C GLY A 91 13.81 -10.02 6.53
N ALA A 92 13.13 -8.91 6.87
CA ALA A 92 11.84 -8.94 7.53
C ALA A 92 10.78 -9.66 6.66
N ALA A 93 10.65 -9.28 5.38
CA ALA A 93 9.68 -9.89 4.47
C ALA A 93 9.93 -11.39 4.27
N GLY A 94 11.19 -11.83 4.25
CA GLY A 94 11.53 -13.24 4.19
C GLY A 94 11.08 -14.00 5.44
N SER A 95 11.30 -13.45 6.62
CA SER A 95 10.85 -14.05 7.90
C SER A 95 9.34 -14.11 8.04
N TYR A 96 8.60 -13.21 7.40
CA TYR A 96 7.13 -13.20 7.39
C TYR A 96 6.52 -13.88 6.17
N GLY A 97 7.28 -14.64 5.37
CA GLY A 97 6.73 -15.43 4.26
C GLY A 97 6.31 -14.63 3.02
N PHE A 98 6.76 -13.38 2.87
CA PHE A 98 6.53 -12.54 1.69
C PHE A 98 7.72 -12.64 0.72
N ALA A 99 7.91 -13.81 0.12
CA ALA A 99 9.00 -14.05 -0.82
C ALA A 99 9.08 -13.01 -1.97
N PRO A 100 7.98 -12.57 -2.61
CA PRO A 100 8.05 -11.55 -3.66
C PRO A 100 8.65 -10.21 -3.19
N ILE A 101 8.30 -9.75 -1.99
CA ILE A 101 8.86 -8.52 -1.40
C ILE A 101 10.33 -8.72 -1.08
N SER A 102 10.68 -9.85 -0.47
CA SER A 102 12.07 -10.17 -0.10
C SER A 102 12.99 -10.18 -1.32
N MET A 103 12.55 -10.79 -2.43
CA MET A 103 13.28 -10.84 -3.69
C MET A 103 13.45 -9.44 -4.31
N ALA A 104 12.37 -8.67 -4.44
CA ALA A 104 12.44 -7.32 -4.99
C ALA A 104 13.35 -6.39 -4.17
N ALA A 105 13.33 -6.53 -2.84
CA ALA A 105 14.22 -5.79 -1.95
C ALA A 105 15.69 -6.21 -2.11
N ALA A 106 15.96 -7.50 -2.35
CA ALA A 106 17.29 -8.00 -2.66
C ALA A 106 17.82 -7.47 -4.00
N GLU A 107 16.96 -7.40 -5.02
CA GLU A 107 17.29 -6.83 -6.33
C GLU A 107 17.67 -5.34 -6.22
N LEU A 108 16.90 -4.57 -5.45
CA LEU A 108 17.20 -3.15 -5.19
C LEU A 108 18.54 -2.97 -4.45
N ASP A 109 18.78 -3.73 -3.36
CA ASP A 109 20.06 -3.72 -2.63
C ASP A 109 21.23 -4.04 -3.58
N GLN A 110 21.10 -5.08 -4.40
CA GLN A 110 22.13 -5.42 -5.38
C GLN A 110 22.35 -4.34 -6.44
N ALA A 111 21.29 -3.76 -7.01
CA ALA A 111 21.41 -2.70 -8.01
C ALA A 111 22.15 -1.47 -7.45
N ILE A 112 21.86 -1.09 -6.20
CA ILE A 112 22.56 0.02 -5.54
C ILE A 112 24.04 -0.34 -5.32
N ARG A 113 24.34 -1.54 -4.82
CA ARG A 113 25.73 -2.00 -4.60
C ARG A 113 26.54 -2.08 -5.90
N ALA A 114 25.89 -2.42 -7.00
CA ALA A 114 26.51 -2.48 -8.32
C ALA A 114 26.71 -1.09 -8.96
N GLY A 115 26.27 -0.01 -8.31
CA GLY A 115 26.36 1.35 -8.87
C GLY A 115 25.46 1.54 -10.08
N ALA A 116 24.30 0.88 -10.12
CA ALA A 116 23.38 0.99 -11.24
C ALA A 116 22.92 2.44 -11.48
N PRO A 117 22.64 2.80 -12.75
CA PRO A 117 22.13 4.12 -13.10
C PRO A 117 20.77 4.38 -12.45
N ASP A 118 20.42 5.66 -12.32
CA ASP A 118 19.27 6.09 -11.51
C ASP A 118 17.94 5.57 -12.04
N ASP A 119 17.76 5.51 -13.36
CA ASP A 119 16.58 4.94 -14.03
C ASP A 119 16.32 3.48 -13.61
N ARG A 120 17.37 2.67 -13.49
CA ARG A 120 17.27 1.29 -13.00
C ARG A 120 16.92 1.22 -11.52
N ILE A 121 17.50 2.11 -10.70
CA ILE A 121 17.15 2.18 -9.28
C ILE A 121 15.68 2.59 -9.11
N SER A 122 15.21 3.59 -9.87
CA SER A 122 13.80 4.01 -9.86
C SER A 122 12.88 2.85 -10.22
N ALA A 123 13.20 2.07 -11.24
CA ALA A 123 12.39 0.91 -11.62
C ALA A 123 12.30 -0.15 -10.50
N HIS A 124 13.42 -0.44 -9.83
CA HIS A 124 13.42 -1.36 -8.68
C HIS A 124 12.65 -0.80 -7.47
N VAL A 125 12.77 0.51 -7.20
CA VAL A 125 12.03 1.20 -6.14
C VAL A 125 10.53 1.11 -6.37
N GLU A 126 10.06 1.46 -7.58
CA GLU A 126 8.63 1.42 -7.91
C GLU A 126 8.07 0.01 -7.80
N ARG A 127 8.80 -0.99 -8.31
CA ARG A 127 8.41 -2.40 -8.17
C ARG A 127 8.30 -2.82 -6.71
N LEU A 128 9.29 -2.49 -5.89
CA LEU A 128 9.29 -2.85 -4.47
C LEU A 128 8.13 -2.18 -3.72
N VAL A 129 7.86 -0.90 -4.00
CA VAL A 129 6.75 -0.16 -3.39
C VAL A 129 5.41 -0.77 -3.79
N GLN A 130 5.20 -1.09 -5.07
CA GLN A 130 3.98 -1.73 -5.53
C GLN A 130 3.71 -3.04 -4.79
N LEU A 131 4.74 -3.87 -4.59
CA LEU A 131 4.61 -5.12 -3.85
C LEU A 131 4.28 -4.88 -2.36
N CYS A 132 4.92 -3.90 -1.72
CA CYS A 132 4.59 -3.54 -0.34
C CYS A 132 3.12 -3.14 -0.19
N LEU A 133 2.61 -2.29 -1.08
CA LEU A 133 1.23 -1.81 -1.05
C LEU A 133 0.19 -2.87 -1.45
N SER A 134 0.64 -3.92 -2.13
CA SER A 134 -0.20 -5.06 -2.51
C SER A 134 -0.22 -6.17 -1.45
N ALA A 135 0.58 -6.06 -0.38
CA ALA A 135 0.55 -7.05 0.69
C ALA A 135 -0.82 -7.07 1.38
N ARG A 136 -1.32 -8.26 1.66
CA ARG A 136 -2.57 -8.49 2.38
C ARG A 136 -2.35 -9.48 3.52
N ALA A 137 -3.03 -9.25 4.63
CA ALA A 137 -3.10 -10.18 5.73
C ALA A 137 -4.01 -11.37 5.37
N GLY A 138 -3.81 -12.50 6.07
CA GLY A 138 -4.61 -13.71 5.87
C GLY A 138 -4.14 -14.56 4.68
N ALA A 139 -5.05 -15.37 4.17
CA ALA A 139 -4.85 -16.25 3.02
C ALA A 139 -5.59 -15.72 1.79
N PRO A 140 -5.15 -16.07 0.56
CA PRO A 140 -5.87 -15.71 -0.66
C PRO A 140 -7.30 -16.26 -0.61
N PRO A 141 -8.30 -15.52 -1.15
CA PRO A 141 -9.66 -16.01 -1.25
C PRO A 141 -9.66 -17.31 -2.05
N GLN A 142 -10.18 -18.37 -1.44
CA GLN A 142 -10.32 -19.66 -2.11
C GLN A 142 -11.50 -19.52 -3.09
N GLY A 143 -11.21 -19.64 -4.39
CA GLY A 143 -12.21 -19.59 -5.46
C GLY A 143 -13.15 -20.79 -5.45
#